data_AF-A0A343U7M9-F1
#
_entry.id   AF-A0A343U7M9-F1
#
_cell.length_a   1.000
_cell.length_b   1.000
_cell.length_c   1.000
_cell.angle_alpha   90.00
_cell.angle_beta   90.00
_cell.angle_gamma   90.00
#
_symmetry.space_group_name_H-M   'P 1'
#
loop_
_entity.id
_entity.type
_entity.pdbx_description
1 polymer ?
#
loop_
_entity_poly.entity_id
_entity_poly.type
_entity_poly.pdbx_seq_one_letter_code
_entity_poly.pdbx_strand_id
1 'polypeptide(L)'
;CNLVNRTSGTNLFVEHFPSQSSCFVMAERGSKHWNPKFRRERARKVLKIELPDFDEARRDEKLTVEQLRSKLKEKGVVPRRSWNEKPMCFHCTRAVFDPYVPPEGDGKMSLTSTPGIKQRSEEWGKKGKSYLALRKLRDYEYDFDIPLFAEKCQEMYIAANKALETMDEDKLHELVTEKCYPEITDSVKLKSIRWDFIESLDIPRVVYLRHDILLTKENVFVQATVRFHSRQKLAV
;
A
#
# COMPACT_ATOMS: atom_id res chain seq x y z
N CYS A 1 15.92 58.55 -4.27
CA CYS A 1 16.52 57.43 -3.51
C CYS A 1 15.42 56.54 -2.96
N ASN A 2 15.68 55.23 -2.91
CA ASN A 2 14.74 54.11 -2.85
C ASN A 2 14.06 53.85 -1.48
N LEU A 3 12.95 53.09 -1.55
CA LEU A 3 12.52 51.94 -0.70
C LEU A 3 11.59 52.12 0.54
N VAL A 4 10.53 51.28 0.52
CA VAL A 4 9.67 50.66 1.56
C VAL A 4 8.69 51.50 2.41
N ASN A 5 7.38 51.21 2.35
CA ASN A 5 6.69 50.32 3.30
C ASN A 5 5.17 50.15 3.08
N ARG A 6 4.71 48.96 3.47
CA ARG A 6 3.39 48.32 3.33
C ARG A 6 2.37 48.85 4.35
N THR A 7 1.07 48.76 4.02
CA THR A 7 -0.07 48.68 4.97
C THR A 7 -1.21 47.84 4.34
N SER A 8 -1.42 46.60 4.82
CA SER A 8 -2.55 46.08 5.64
C SER A 8 -3.92 46.10 4.93
N GLY A 9 -4.46 44.98 4.45
CA GLY A 9 -5.10 43.92 5.25
C GLY A 9 -6.51 44.38 5.66
N THR A 10 -7.60 43.79 5.15
CA THR A 10 -8.32 42.75 5.90
C THR A 10 -8.83 41.60 5.03
N ASN A 11 -8.48 40.40 5.49
CA ASN A 11 -9.00 39.10 5.11
C ASN A 11 -10.50 38.99 5.43
N LEU A 12 -11.22 38.15 4.70
CA LEU A 12 -12.39 37.47 5.24
C LEU A 12 -12.17 35.97 5.15
N PHE A 13 -11.47 35.46 6.18
CA PHE A 13 -11.83 34.16 6.74
C PHE A 13 -13.26 34.29 7.27
N VAL A 14 -14.10 33.33 6.94
CA VAL A 14 -15.25 32.99 7.79
C VAL A 14 -15.06 31.53 8.16
N GLU A 15 -14.45 31.34 9.32
CA GLU A 15 -14.70 30.15 10.13
C GLU A 15 -16.17 30.15 10.56
N HIS A 16 -16.71 28.94 10.72
CA HIS A 16 -17.91 28.63 11.49
C HIS A 16 -19.21 29.33 11.06
N PHE A 17 -20.04 28.56 10.35
CA PHE A 17 -21.49 28.75 10.36
C PHE A 17 -22.06 28.27 11.71
N PRO A 18 -22.73 29.15 12.45
CA PRO A 18 -23.91 28.73 13.18
C PRO A 18 -25.15 29.48 12.71
N SER A 19 -26.15 28.67 12.38
CA SER A 19 -27.60 28.90 12.48
C SER A 19 -28.22 30.21 11.96
N GLN A 20 -29.07 30.01 10.95
CA GLN A 20 -30.37 30.67 10.77
C GLN A 20 -30.38 32.21 10.80
N SER A 21 -29.93 32.81 9.70
CA SER A 21 -30.67 33.93 9.14
C SER A 21 -30.62 33.83 7.63
N SER A 22 -31.79 33.72 7.01
CA SER A 22 -31.96 33.79 5.56
C SER A 22 -31.50 35.17 5.09
N CYS A 23 -30.26 35.25 4.60
CA CYS A 23 -29.76 36.44 3.92
C CYS A 23 -30.46 36.54 2.55
N PHE A 24 -31.61 37.19 2.52
CA PHE A 24 -32.22 37.63 1.27
C PHE A 24 -31.38 38.78 0.72
N VAL A 25 -30.48 38.46 -0.21
CA VAL A 25 -29.82 39.48 -1.03
C VAL A 25 -30.86 40.01 -2.02
N MET A 26 -31.58 41.07 -1.64
CA MET A 26 -32.33 41.87 -2.61
C MET A 26 -31.31 42.62 -3.47
N ALA A 27 -30.98 42.06 -4.63
CA ALA A 27 -30.24 42.78 -5.65
C ALA A 27 -31.15 43.86 -6.24
N GLU A 28 -31.01 45.10 -5.77
CA GLU A 28 -31.57 46.26 -6.48
C GLU A 28 -31.09 46.19 -7.94
N ARG A 29 -32.03 46.11 -8.88
CA ARG A 29 -31.73 46.18 -10.32
C ARG A 29 -31.43 47.63 -10.70
N GLY A 30 -30.34 48.18 -10.16
CA GLY A 30 -29.81 49.46 -10.60
C GLY A 30 -29.46 49.42 -12.09
N SER A 31 -29.77 50.51 -12.79
CA SER A 31 -29.30 50.77 -14.15
C SER A 31 -27.80 50.48 -14.25
N LYS A 32 -27.39 49.62 -15.19
CA LYS A 32 -25.97 49.31 -15.41
C LYS A 32 -25.23 50.63 -15.63
N HIS A 33 -24.24 50.93 -14.78
CA HIS A 33 -23.46 52.16 -14.88
C HIS A 33 -22.93 52.35 -16.33
N TRP A 34 -23.34 53.44 -17.00
CA TRP A 34 -23.10 53.68 -18.44
C TRP A 34 -21.61 53.84 -18.77
N ASN A 35 -20.80 54.31 -17.81
CA ASN A 35 -19.40 54.69 -18.00
C ASN A 35 -18.59 53.68 -18.87
N PRO A 36 -18.07 54.12 -20.04
CA PRO A 36 -17.31 53.28 -20.97
C PRO A 36 -16.06 52.64 -20.36
N LYS A 37 -15.44 53.27 -19.35
CA LYS A 37 -14.23 52.79 -18.68
C LYS A 37 -14.38 51.36 -18.15
N PHE A 38 -15.57 51.02 -17.65
CA PHE A 38 -15.86 49.72 -17.04
C PHE A 38 -16.52 48.72 -18.00
N ARG A 39 -16.50 48.98 -19.32
CA ARG A 39 -17.07 48.05 -20.33
C ARG A 39 -16.38 46.69 -20.33
N ARG A 40 -15.05 46.65 -20.22
CA ARG A 40 -14.27 45.40 -20.19
C ARG A 40 -14.55 44.58 -18.92
N GLU A 41 -14.66 45.23 -17.77
CA GLU A 41 -14.97 44.57 -16.49
C GLU A 41 -16.40 44.05 -16.45
N ARG A 42 -17.37 44.80 -16.99
CA ARG A 42 -18.75 44.31 -17.18
C ARG A 42 -18.82 43.09 -18.10
N ALA A 43 -17.99 43.05 -19.14
CA ALA A 43 -17.90 41.87 -20.01
C ALA A 43 -17.27 40.67 -19.28
N ARG A 44 -16.26 40.90 -18.42
CA ARG A 44 -15.59 39.87 -17.61
C ARG A 44 -16.45 39.27 -16.49
N LYS A 45 -17.53 39.94 -16.07
CA LYS A 45 -18.49 39.37 -15.10
C LYS A 45 -19.14 38.08 -15.59
N VAL A 46 -19.35 37.96 -16.91
CA VAL A 46 -19.96 36.77 -17.50
C VAL A 46 -18.84 35.82 -17.92
N LEU A 47 -18.36 35.03 -16.97
CA LEU A 47 -17.44 33.92 -17.22
C LEU A 47 -18.27 32.74 -17.74
N LYS A 48 -18.06 32.37 -19.00
CA LYS A 48 -18.58 31.11 -19.54
C LYS A 48 -17.68 29.99 -19.01
N ILE A 49 -18.12 29.35 -17.94
CA ILE A 49 -17.45 28.17 -17.37
C ILE A 49 -18.10 26.97 -18.03
N GLU A 50 -17.32 26.14 -18.71
CA GLU A 50 -17.80 24.84 -19.17
C GLU A 50 -17.90 23.92 -17.95
N LEU A 51 -19.13 23.52 -17.62
CA LEU A 51 -19.37 22.56 -16.56
C LEU A 51 -18.90 21.18 -17.02
N PRO A 52 -18.25 20.39 -16.17
CA PRO A 52 -17.94 19.00 -16.48
C PRO A 52 -19.22 18.23 -16.79
N ASP A 53 -19.22 17.46 -17.89
CA ASP A 53 -20.35 16.61 -18.23
C ASP A 53 -20.24 15.28 -17.47
N PHE A 54 -21.08 15.14 -16.43
CA PHE A 54 -21.11 13.98 -15.54
C PHE A 54 -21.63 12.70 -16.21
N ASP A 55 -22.31 12.80 -17.36
CA ASP A 55 -22.81 11.64 -18.11
C ASP A 55 -21.83 11.16 -19.19
N GLU A 56 -20.66 11.79 -19.34
CA GLU A 56 -19.66 11.41 -20.35
C GLU A 56 -19.27 9.94 -20.28
N ALA A 57 -19.04 9.41 -19.08
CA ALA A 57 -18.63 8.02 -18.89
C ALA A 57 -19.67 7.02 -19.44
N ARG A 58 -20.97 7.31 -19.25
CA ARG A 58 -22.06 6.44 -19.72
C ARG A 58 -22.24 6.50 -21.25
N ARG A 59 -21.89 7.63 -21.88
CA ARG A 59 -21.90 7.78 -23.35
C ARG A 59 -20.67 7.13 -24.00
N ASP A 60 -19.54 7.16 -23.31
CA ASP A 60 -18.27 6.57 -23.76
C ASP A 60 -18.34 5.05 -23.94
N GLU A 61 -19.19 4.36 -23.18
CA GLU A 61 -19.43 2.92 -23.32
C GLU A 61 -20.09 2.51 -24.63
N LYS A 62 -20.85 3.41 -25.28
CA LYS A 62 -21.60 3.13 -26.52
C LYS A 62 -20.96 3.70 -27.78
N LEU A 63 -19.81 4.36 -27.66
CA LEU A 63 -19.12 5.01 -28.77
C LEU A 63 -18.41 4.00 -29.67
N THR A 64 -18.49 4.20 -31.00
CA THR A 64 -17.68 3.42 -31.93
C THR A 64 -16.21 3.83 -31.85
N VAL A 65 -15.30 2.96 -32.29
CA VAL A 65 -13.84 3.21 -32.25
C VAL A 65 -13.45 4.50 -32.97
N GLU A 66 -14.16 4.84 -34.07
CA GLU A 66 -13.94 6.08 -34.82
C GLU A 66 -14.39 7.32 -34.06
N GLN A 67 -15.58 7.27 -33.45
CA GLN A 67 -16.10 8.37 -32.65
C GLN A 67 -15.25 8.58 -31.40
N LEU A 68 -14.76 7.50 -30.78
CA LEU A 68 -13.80 7.55 -29.68
C LEU A 68 -12.49 8.22 -30.12
N ARG A 69 -11.96 7.89 -31.31
CA ARG A 69 -10.75 8.52 -31.86
C ARG A 69 -10.96 10.01 -32.14
N SER A 70 -12.12 10.41 -32.65
CA SER A 70 -12.48 11.82 -32.83
C SER A 70 -12.58 12.55 -31.50
N LYS A 71 -13.25 11.96 -30.50
CA LYS A 71 -13.33 12.51 -29.13
C LYS A 71 -11.95 12.67 -28.49
N LEU A 72 -11.06 11.68 -28.65
CA LEU A 72 -9.67 11.76 -28.17
C LEU A 72 -8.88 12.88 -28.85
N LYS A 73 -9.09 13.10 -30.16
CA LYS A 73 -8.50 14.23 -30.90
C LYS A 73 -9.05 15.58 -30.44
N GLU A 74 -10.37 15.69 -30.23
CA GLU A 74 -11.02 16.89 -29.68
C GLU A 74 -10.47 17.24 -28.30
N LYS A 75 -10.28 16.22 -27.45
CA LYS A 75 -9.63 16.37 -26.12
C LYS A 75 -8.12 16.61 -26.20
N GLY A 76 -7.51 16.58 -27.38
CA GLY A 76 -6.07 16.71 -27.56
C GLY A 76 -5.25 15.56 -26.97
N VAL A 77 -5.89 14.42 -26.66
CA VAL A 77 -5.24 13.25 -26.08
C VAL A 77 -4.71 12.36 -27.20
N VAL A 78 -3.40 12.45 -27.43
CA VAL A 78 -2.70 11.57 -28.36
C VAL A 78 -2.53 10.18 -27.72
N PRO A 79 -2.76 9.08 -28.44
CA PRO A 79 -2.44 7.74 -27.93
C PRO A 79 -0.97 7.69 -27.49
N ARG A 80 -0.73 7.19 -26.27
CA ARG A 80 0.63 7.07 -25.75
C ARG A 80 1.44 6.16 -26.67
N ARG A 81 2.63 6.62 -27.06
CA ARG A 81 3.59 5.78 -27.78
C ARG A 81 4.02 4.64 -26.85
N SER A 82 4.02 3.40 -27.34
CA SER A 82 4.55 2.26 -26.60
C SER A 82 6.08 2.32 -26.63
N TRP A 83 6.68 2.91 -25.61
CA TRP A 83 8.12 2.84 -25.39
C TRP A 83 8.45 1.54 -24.67
N ASN A 84 9.43 0.78 -25.17
CA ASN A 84 10.00 -0.34 -24.41
C ASN A 84 10.97 0.25 -23.38
N GLU A 85 10.45 0.63 -22.22
CA GLU A 85 11.24 1.13 -21.10
C GLU A 85 12.01 -0.01 -20.41
N LYS A 86 13.01 0.36 -19.60
CA LYS A 86 13.70 -0.60 -18.74
C LYS A 86 12.67 -1.25 -17.80
N PRO A 87 12.60 -2.60 -17.74
CA PRO A 87 11.64 -3.27 -16.88
C PRO A 87 11.91 -2.93 -15.41
N MET A 88 10.85 -2.85 -14.62
CA MET A 88 10.96 -2.67 -13.17
C MET A 88 11.56 -3.94 -12.53
N CYS A 89 12.54 -3.75 -11.65
CA CYS A 89 13.13 -4.83 -10.87
C CYS A 89 12.36 -4.97 -9.55
N PHE A 90 11.89 -6.18 -9.26
CA PHE A 90 11.21 -6.50 -8.01
C PHE A 90 12.09 -7.46 -7.18
N HIS A 91 12.30 -7.13 -5.90
CA HIS A 91 13.07 -7.98 -4.98
C HIS A 91 12.17 -8.89 -4.14
N CYS A 92 10.86 -8.63 -4.11
CA CYS A 92 9.92 -9.41 -3.33
C CYS A 92 8.67 -9.79 -4.12
N THR A 93 8.00 -10.84 -3.64
CA THR A 93 6.74 -11.33 -4.17
C THR A 93 5.59 -10.64 -3.44
N ARG A 94 4.58 -10.15 -4.18
CA ARG A 94 3.44 -9.44 -3.58
C ARG A 94 2.49 -10.37 -2.81
N ALA A 95 2.41 -11.63 -3.19
CA ALA A 95 1.49 -12.61 -2.60
C ALA A 95 2.25 -13.74 -1.90
N VAL A 96 1.62 -14.32 -0.87
CA VAL A 96 2.12 -15.54 -0.22
C VAL A 96 1.68 -16.74 -1.06
N PHE A 97 2.61 -17.64 -1.38
CA PHE A 97 2.35 -18.88 -2.09
C PHE A 97 1.76 -19.92 -1.14
N ASP A 98 0.65 -20.55 -1.54
CA ASP A 98 -0.03 -21.61 -0.76
C ASP A 98 -0.08 -21.28 0.75
N PRO A 99 -0.93 -20.32 1.19
CA PRO A 99 -0.91 -19.79 2.55
C PRO A 99 -1.03 -20.92 3.59
N TYR A 100 -0.21 -20.83 4.63
CA TYR A 100 -0.23 -21.81 5.70
C TYR A 100 -1.52 -21.70 6.52
N VAL A 101 -2.28 -22.79 6.57
CA VAL A 101 -3.40 -22.96 7.50
C VAL A 101 -2.89 -23.79 8.69
N PRO A 102 -2.76 -23.20 9.90
CA PRO A 102 -2.32 -23.94 11.06
C PRO A 102 -3.36 -25.01 11.44
N PRO A 103 -2.92 -26.20 11.88
CA PRO A 103 -3.83 -27.25 12.29
C PRO A 103 -4.62 -26.83 13.54
N GLU A 104 -5.85 -27.31 13.63
CA GLU A 104 -6.70 -27.09 14.80
C GLU A 104 -6.02 -27.66 16.05
N GLY A 105 -5.81 -26.81 17.05
CA GLY A 105 -5.11 -27.19 18.29
C GLY A 105 -3.64 -26.81 18.36
N ASP A 106 -3.11 -26.02 17.41
CA ASP A 106 -1.74 -25.50 17.52
C ASP A 106 -1.53 -24.57 18.75
N GLY A 107 -2.62 -23.99 19.27
CA GLY A 107 -2.65 -23.21 20.52
C GLY A 107 -3.21 -23.95 21.75
N LYS A 108 -3.80 -25.14 21.57
CA LYS A 108 -4.32 -26.02 22.64
C LYS A 108 -4.11 -27.44 22.16
N MET A 109 -3.21 -28.20 22.78
CA MET A 109 -2.93 -29.61 22.45
C MET A 109 -4.16 -30.52 22.65
N SER A 110 -5.18 -30.39 21.81
CA SER A 110 -6.28 -31.35 21.72
C SER A 110 -5.91 -32.39 20.67
N LEU A 111 -5.20 -33.41 21.15
CA LEU A 111 -5.09 -34.70 20.50
C LEU A 111 -6.52 -35.23 20.26
N THR A 112 -6.80 -35.69 19.03
CA THR A 112 -8.02 -36.44 18.64
C THR A 112 -9.33 -35.66 18.44
N SER A 113 -9.38 -34.74 17.48
CA SER A 113 -10.64 -34.34 16.82
C SER A 113 -10.74 -34.93 15.41
N THR A 114 -11.95 -35.30 14.97
CA THR A 114 -12.25 -35.78 13.60
C THR A 114 -11.85 -34.81 12.47
N PRO A 115 -11.93 -33.47 12.60
CA PRO A 115 -11.39 -32.56 11.58
C PRO A 115 -9.85 -32.60 11.47
N GLY A 116 -9.13 -32.92 12.55
CA GLY A 116 -7.66 -33.02 12.55
C GLY A 116 -7.10 -34.12 11.65
N ILE A 117 -7.84 -35.20 11.40
CA ILE A 117 -7.39 -36.29 10.49
C ILE A 117 -7.40 -35.81 9.03
N LYS A 118 -8.44 -35.06 8.62
CA LYS A 118 -8.51 -34.49 7.26
C LYS A 118 -7.36 -33.52 7.01
N GLN A 119 -7.07 -32.66 7.99
CA GLN A 119 -5.95 -31.72 7.94
C GLN A 119 -4.60 -32.45 7.82
N ARG A 120 -4.37 -33.51 8.61
CA ARG A 120 -3.13 -34.30 8.53
C ARG A 120 -2.91 -34.98 7.17
N SER A 121 -3.97 -35.40 6.49
CA SER A 121 -3.85 -35.98 5.14
C SER A 121 -3.39 -34.94 4.12
N GLU A 122 -3.94 -33.73 4.16
CA GLU A 122 -3.49 -32.63 3.30
C GLU A 122 -2.07 -32.16 3.60
N GLU A 123 -1.66 -32.19 4.87
CA GLU A 123 -0.31 -31.82 5.30
C GLU A 123 0.76 -32.69 4.64
N TRP A 124 0.50 -33.98 4.42
CA TRP A 124 1.46 -34.87 3.77
C TRP A 124 1.77 -34.44 2.33
N GLY A 125 0.74 -34.10 1.55
CA GLY A 125 0.93 -33.53 0.21
C GLY A 125 1.69 -32.20 0.24
N LYS A 126 1.37 -31.35 1.22
CA LYS A 126 2.03 -30.04 1.43
C LYS A 126 3.49 -30.17 1.87
N LYS A 127 3.87 -31.24 2.58
CA LYS A 127 5.27 -31.55 2.93
C LYS A 127 6.11 -31.95 1.71
N GLY A 128 5.54 -32.74 0.79
CA GLY A 128 6.21 -33.10 -0.46
C GLY A 128 6.61 -31.87 -1.30
N LYS A 129 5.70 -30.90 -1.43
CA LYS A 129 6.01 -29.59 -2.06
C LYS A 129 7.14 -28.84 -1.35
N SER A 130 7.19 -28.88 -0.02
CA SER A 130 8.24 -28.22 0.77
C SER A 130 9.61 -28.87 0.56
N TYR A 131 9.65 -30.19 0.41
CA TYR A 131 10.88 -30.91 0.08
C TYR A 131 11.41 -30.54 -1.31
N LEU A 132 10.52 -30.41 -2.30
CA LEU A 132 10.91 -29.94 -3.63
C LEU A 132 11.47 -28.51 -3.61
N ALA A 133 10.87 -27.62 -2.80
CA ALA A 133 11.37 -26.27 -2.61
C ALA A 133 12.76 -26.25 -1.98
N LEU A 134 12.99 -27.08 -0.96
CA LEU A 134 14.29 -27.23 -0.33
C LEU A 134 15.34 -27.79 -1.30
N ARG A 135 14.97 -28.74 -2.16
CA ARG A 135 15.87 -29.26 -3.20
C ARG A 135 16.29 -28.14 -4.15
N LYS A 136 15.33 -27.35 -4.65
CA LYS A 136 15.63 -26.21 -5.52
C LYS A 136 16.47 -25.15 -4.84
N LEU A 137 16.22 -24.87 -3.56
CA LEU A 137 17.03 -23.94 -2.79
C LEU A 137 18.48 -24.43 -2.70
N ARG A 138 18.69 -25.72 -2.45
CA ARG A 138 20.02 -26.35 -2.42
C ARG A 138 20.76 -26.34 -3.76
N ASP A 139 20.05 -26.19 -4.88
CA ASP A 139 20.70 -25.99 -6.18
C ASP A 139 21.40 -24.62 -6.25
N TYR A 140 20.96 -23.63 -5.47
CA TYR A 140 21.58 -22.30 -5.37
C TYR A 140 22.52 -22.17 -4.16
N GLU A 141 22.12 -22.70 -3.00
CA GLU A 141 22.89 -22.65 -1.74
C GLU A 141 23.05 -24.06 -1.16
N TYR A 142 24.19 -24.69 -1.43
CA TYR A 142 24.42 -26.10 -1.10
C TYR A 142 24.36 -26.40 0.40
N ASP A 143 24.99 -25.54 1.21
CA ASP A 143 25.13 -25.72 2.67
C ASP A 143 23.93 -25.19 3.48
N PHE A 144 22.75 -25.04 2.85
CA PHE A 144 21.58 -24.51 3.52
C PHE A 144 21.02 -25.46 4.57
N ASP A 145 21.05 -25.01 5.82
CA ASP A 145 20.52 -25.72 6.98
C ASP A 145 19.28 -25.05 7.58
N ILE A 146 18.24 -25.85 7.78
CA ILE A 146 16.89 -25.39 8.20
C ILE A 146 16.86 -24.87 9.65
N PRO A 147 17.40 -25.57 10.66
CA PRO A 147 17.41 -25.09 12.05
C PRO A 147 18.22 -23.80 12.20
N LEU A 148 19.42 -23.72 11.63
CA LEU A 148 20.23 -22.49 11.66
C LEU A 148 19.51 -21.33 10.96
N PHE A 149 18.79 -21.60 9.88
CA PHE A 149 17.95 -20.61 9.24
C PHE A 149 16.81 -20.12 10.15
N ALA A 150 16.18 -21.02 10.91
CA ALA A 150 15.10 -20.65 11.84
C ALA A 150 15.60 -19.73 12.97
N GLU A 151 16.80 -19.96 13.49
CA GLU A 151 17.46 -19.09 14.47
C GLU A 151 17.75 -17.71 13.88
N LYS A 152 18.34 -17.65 12.67
CA LYS A 152 18.58 -16.40 11.94
C LYS A 152 17.28 -15.61 11.71
N CYS A 153 16.18 -16.28 11.39
CA CYS A 153 14.88 -15.61 11.24
C CYS A 153 14.40 -14.98 12.55
N GLN A 154 14.65 -15.62 13.69
CA GLN A 154 14.31 -15.05 15.00
C GLN A 154 15.15 -13.80 15.30
N GLU A 155 16.45 -13.85 15.02
CA GLU A 155 17.35 -12.69 15.18
C GLU A 155 16.90 -11.52 14.31
N MET A 156 16.58 -11.78 13.04
CA MET A 156 16.09 -10.78 12.10
C MET A 156 14.76 -10.16 12.56
N TYR A 157 13.87 -10.98 13.13
CA TYR A 157 12.61 -10.50 13.72
C TYR A 157 12.85 -9.57 14.93
N ILE A 158 13.77 -9.92 15.82
CA ILE A 158 14.13 -9.08 16.97
C ILE A 158 14.77 -7.77 16.49
N ALA A 159 15.69 -7.85 15.53
CA ALA A 159 16.35 -6.68 14.95
C ALA A 159 15.35 -5.74 14.27
N ALA A 160 14.39 -6.27 13.51
CA ALA A 160 13.36 -5.48 12.84
C ALA A 160 12.48 -4.74 13.86
N ASN A 161 12.02 -5.41 14.92
CA ASN A 161 11.20 -4.76 15.94
C ASN A 161 11.97 -3.71 16.75
N LYS A 162 13.27 -3.90 16.98
CA LYS A 162 14.11 -2.86 17.59
C LYS A 162 14.32 -1.66 16.66
N ALA A 163 14.47 -1.89 15.36
CA ALA A 163 14.54 -0.82 14.37
C ALA A 163 13.21 -0.04 14.27
N LEU A 164 12.08 -0.72 14.49
CA LEU A 164 10.76 -0.07 14.56
C LEU A 164 10.59 0.84 15.78
N GLU A 165 11.17 0.47 16.93
CA GLU A 165 11.17 1.33 18.13
C GLU A 165 11.94 2.63 17.89
N THR A 166 13.10 2.56 17.23
CA THR A 166 13.91 3.74 16.90
C THR A 166 13.43 4.50 15.66
N MET A 167 12.52 3.91 14.88
CA MET A 167 12.08 4.40 13.56
C MET A 167 13.25 4.57 12.58
N ASP A 168 14.19 3.62 12.59
CA ASP A 168 15.32 3.58 11.66
C ASP A 168 14.87 3.02 10.29
N GLU A 169 14.46 3.90 9.36
CA GLU A 169 13.95 3.50 8.04
C GLU A 169 14.97 2.69 7.22
N ASP A 170 16.25 3.10 7.21
CA ASP A 170 17.30 2.45 6.43
C ASP A 170 17.50 0.99 6.84
N LYS A 171 17.62 0.72 8.15
CA LYS A 171 17.75 -0.64 8.69
C LYS A 171 16.50 -1.46 8.42
N LEU A 172 15.33 -0.83 8.47
CA LEU A 172 14.08 -1.54 8.22
C LEU A 172 13.97 -2.00 6.76
N HIS A 173 14.46 -1.20 5.81
CA HIS A 173 14.54 -1.59 4.40
C HIS A 173 15.54 -2.72 4.12
N GLU A 174 16.61 -2.85 4.91
CA GLU A 174 17.55 -3.97 4.83
C GLU A 174 16.97 -5.27 5.40
N LEU A 175 16.22 -5.17 6.51
CA LEU A 175 15.69 -6.33 7.24
C LEU A 175 14.34 -6.83 6.71
N VAL A 176 13.51 -5.93 6.17
CA VAL A 176 12.12 -6.19 5.80
C VAL A 176 11.91 -5.96 4.30
N THR A 177 11.06 -6.78 3.70
CA THR A 177 10.72 -6.68 2.27
C THR A 177 9.85 -5.44 1.96
N GLU A 178 9.94 -4.95 0.72
CA GLU A 178 9.18 -3.80 0.20
C GLU A 178 7.66 -3.93 0.41
N LYS A 179 7.14 -5.16 0.42
CA LYS A 179 5.72 -5.43 0.71
C LYS A 179 5.37 -5.23 2.18
N CYS A 180 6.20 -5.74 3.09
CA CYS A 180 5.90 -5.78 4.52
C CYS A 180 6.21 -4.43 5.20
N TYR A 181 7.15 -3.66 4.66
CA TYR A 181 7.50 -2.33 5.13
C TYR A 181 6.29 -1.37 5.32
N PRO A 182 5.45 -1.11 4.29
CA PRO A 182 4.30 -0.22 4.46
C PRO A 182 3.26 -0.77 5.45
N GLU A 183 3.01 -2.09 5.44
CA GLU A 183 2.03 -2.72 6.34
C GLU A 183 2.35 -2.49 7.82
N ILE A 184 3.64 -2.54 8.18
CA ILE A 184 4.09 -2.29 9.54
C ILE A 184 4.15 -0.79 9.83
N THR A 185 4.82 -0.01 8.98
CA THR A 185 5.09 1.41 9.25
C THR A 185 3.83 2.27 9.28
N ASP A 186 2.84 2.00 8.42
CA ASP A 186 1.59 2.80 8.36
C ASP A 186 0.84 2.81 9.68
N SER A 187 0.89 1.71 10.45
CA SER A 187 0.22 1.59 11.75
C SER A 187 0.94 2.33 12.88
N VAL A 188 2.24 2.61 12.70
CA VAL A 188 3.17 3.08 13.74
C VAL A 188 3.57 4.55 13.57
N LYS A 189 3.46 5.13 12.37
CA LYS A 189 3.90 6.52 12.03
C LYS A 189 3.53 7.62 13.04
N LEU A 190 2.41 7.49 13.74
CA LEU A 190 1.93 8.50 14.70
C LEU A 190 1.95 8.02 16.16
N LYS A 191 2.68 6.94 16.46
CA LYS A 191 2.71 6.27 17.78
C LYS A 191 4.15 5.97 18.18
N SER A 192 4.42 6.00 19.49
CA SER A 192 5.69 5.55 20.04
C SER A 192 5.55 4.12 20.55
N ILE A 193 6.33 3.19 20.01
CA ILE A 193 6.28 1.79 20.44
C ILE A 193 7.52 1.48 21.28
N ARG A 194 7.30 0.80 22.40
CA ARG A 194 8.34 0.16 23.22
C ARG A 194 8.12 -1.34 23.14
N TRP A 195 9.06 -2.06 22.53
CA TRP A 195 8.95 -3.50 22.35
C TRP A 195 10.17 -4.21 22.92
N ASP A 196 9.93 -5.20 23.77
CA ASP A 196 10.98 -6.01 24.38
C ASP A 196 10.72 -7.50 24.16
N PHE A 197 11.77 -8.21 23.75
CA PHE A 197 11.80 -9.67 23.67
C PHE A 197 12.24 -10.26 25.01
N ILE A 198 11.40 -11.10 25.64
CA ILE A 198 11.74 -11.72 26.94
C ILE A 198 12.46 -13.05 26.71
N GLU A 199 11.75 -14.03 26.16
CA GLU A 199 12.27 -15.39 25.99
C GLU A 199 11.50 -16.16 24.91
N SER A 200 12.16 -17.14 24.29
CA SER A 200 11.54 -18.14 23.43
C SER A 200 11.11 -19.36 24.26
N LEU A 201 9.83 -19.73 24.17
CA LEU A 201 9.28 -20.88 24.89
C LEU A 201 9.43 -22.19 24.10
N ASP A 202 9.37 -22.09 22.78
CA ASP A 202 9.63 -23.20 21.85
C ASP A 202 10.73 -22.78 20.88
N ILE A 203 11.45 -23.77 20.36
CA ILE A 203 12.50 -23.57 19.38
C ILE A 203 11.84 -23.11 18.06
N PRO A 204 12.34 -22.06 17.40
CA PRO A 204 11.79 -21.61 16.13
C PRO A 204 11.87 -22.75 15.11
N ARG A 205 10.76 -23.01 14.42
CA ARG A 205 10.68 -24.12 13.47
C ARG A 205 10.09 -23.68 12.14
N VAL A 206 10.74 -24.09 11.06
CA VAL A 206 10.23 -23.88 9.71
C VAL A 206 9.11 -24.89 9.45
N VAL A 207 7.90 -24.39 9.21
CA VAL A 207 6.72 -25.23 8.98
C VAL A 207 6.63 -25.61 7.51
N TYR A 208 6.64 -24.62 6.62
CA TYR A 208 6.55 -24.82 5.18
C TYR A 208 7.58 -24.01 4.43
N LEU A 209 8.02 -24.58 3.31
CA LEU A 209 8.83 -23.94 2.30
C LEU A 209 8.08 -24.00 0.97
N ARG A 210 8.06 -22.89 0.24
CA ARG A 210 7.42 -22.76 -1.07
C ARG A 210 8.37 -22.02 -1.99
N HIS A 211 8.52 -22.49 -3.22
CA HIS A 211 9.20 -21.74 -4.26
C HIS A 211 8.21 -21.47 -5.40
N ASP A 212 8.38 -20.35 -6.08
CA ASP A 212 7.70 -20.08 -7.33
C ASP A 212 8.59 -19.24 -8.25
N ILE A 213 8.23 -19.21 -9.53
CA ILE A 213 8.93 -18.49 -10.58
C ILE A 213 8.07 -17.28 -10.95
N LEU A 214 8.62 -16.07 -10.85
CA LEU A 214 7.87 -14.84 -11.13
C LEU A 214 8.38 -14.16 -12.40
N LEU A 215 7.47 -13.91 -13.35
CA LEU A 215 7.70 -13.31 -14.68
C LEU A 215 8.59 -14.14 -15.62
N THR A 216 9.84 -14.40 -15.23
CA THR A 216 10.87 -15.06 -16.03
C THR A 216 11.41 -16.26 -15.28
N LYS A 217 11.80 -17.32 -16.00
CA LYS A 217 12.29 -18.59 -15.43
C LYS A 217 13.53 -18.45 -14.52
N GLU A 218 14.23 -17.34 -14.64
CA GLU A 218 15.44 -17.01 -13.88
C GLU A 218 15.11 -16.46 -12.48
N ASN A 219 13.96 -15.82 -12.31
CA ASN A 219 13.57 -15.19 -11.05
C ASN A 219 12.81 -16.19 -10.18
N VAL A 220 13.56 -17.00 -9.44
CA VAL A 220 13.02 -17.95 -8.47
C VAL A 220 12.94 -17.30 -7.10
N PHE A 221 11.75 -17.22 -6.54
CA PHE A 221 11.53 -16.74 -5.19
C PHE A 221 11.17 -17.89 -4.26
N VAL A 222 11.74 -17.88 -3.06
CA VAL A 222 11.43 -18.86 -2.02
C VAL A 222 10.81 -18.14 -0.83
N GLN A 223 9.73 -18.72 -0.30
CA GLN A 223 9.04 -18.28 0.89
C GLN A 223 9.12 -19.37 1.95
N ALA A 224 9.56 -18.98 3.15
CA ALA A 224 9.60 -19.83 4.32
C ALA A 224 8.60 -19.34 5.35
N THR A 225 7.76 -20.24 5.84
CA THR A 225 6.87 -19.97 6.97
C THR A 225 7.52 -20.53 8.24
N VAL A 226 7.87 -19.66 9.16
CA VAL A 226 8.49 -20.01 10.45
C VAL A 226 7.48 -19.80 11.57
N ARG A 227 7.35 -20.78 12.45
CA ARG A 227 6.54 -20.66 13.67
C ARG A 227 7.43 -20.18 14.81
N PHE A 228 7.02 -19.08 15.44
CA PHE A 228 7.61 -18.57 16.67
C PHE A 228 6.65 -18.77 17.84
N HIS A 229 7.17 -19.24 18.97
CA HIS A 229 6.46 -19.25 20.24
C HIS A 229 7.32 -18.57 21.30
N SER A 230 7.06 -17.29 21.54
CA SER A 230 7.86 -16.43 22.41
C SER A 230 6.99 -15.60 23.35
N ARG A 231 7.60 -15.17 24.46
CA ARG A 231 7.05 -14.16 25.37
C ARG A 231 7.63 -12.80 25.02
N GLN A 232 6.75 -11.82 24.82
CA GLN A 232 7.10 -10.47 24.38
C GLN A 232 6.35 -9.44 25.23
N LYS A 233 6.91 -8.23 25.34
CA LYS A 233 6.24 -7.06 25.91
C LYS A 233 6.07 -6.02 24.83
N LEU A 234 4.90 -5.42 24.77
CA LEU A 234 4.58 -4.35 23.85
C LEU A 234 3.83 -3.26 24.61
N ALA A 235 4.33 -2.03 24.53
CA ALA A 235 3.63 -0.83 24.95
C ALA A 235 3.54 0.14 23.77
N VAL A 236 2.36 0.69 23.52
CA VAL A 236 2.02 1.57 22.38
C VAL A 236 1.44 2.88 22.92
#